data_AF-A0A1B6AKC1-F1
#
_entry.id   AF-A0A1B6AKC1-F1
#
_cell.length_a   1.000
_cell.length_b   1.000
_cell.length_c   1.000
_cell.angle_alpha   90.00
_cell.angle_beta   90.00
_cell.angle_gamma   90.00
#
_symmetry.space_group_name_H-M   'P 1'
#
loop_
_entity.id
_entity.type
_entity.pdbx_description
1 polymer ?
#
loop_
_entity_poly.entity_id
_entity_poly.type
_entity_poly.pdbx_seq_one_letter_code
_entity_poly.pdbx_strand_id
1 'polypeptide(L)'
;MPSPRRYLVCEPTHFDVRYTINPWMRKDAPVDRDLAGRQWETLIRTYREYGHTTESVAPVPGLPDMVFAANSAVIIDNRVFGSLFHAPERRPESLAYGTWFKAAGFDVYQPESVCEGEGDLVPAGRYLLAGTGFRTTRDAHHEVQEFFGVPTVSLRLVDPYFYHLDTALFALDADNIAYYPEAFSPGCREVLARLFPDAVRATRDDAMAFGLNSVSDGRHVFIAPQATGLIDQLTARGYLPVPVDLSEFHKAGGGIKCCTQEIRS
;
A
#
# COMPACT_ATOMS: atom_id res chain seq x y z
N MET A 1 11.40 17.99 -6.21
CA MET A 1 12.24 17.95 -4.98
C MET A 1 11.58 16.97 -4.03
N PRO A 2 12.33 16.11 -3.32
CA PRO A 2 11.73 15.20 -2.34
C PRO A 2 11.08 16.03 -1.22
N SER A 3 9.86 15.67 -0.83
CA SER A 3 9.18 16.27 0.33
C SER A 3 9.21 15.30 1.51
N PRO A 4 9.54 15.76 2.73
CA PRO A 4 9.40 14.94 3.94
C PRO A 4 7.99 14.39 4.05
N ARG A 5 7.87 13.08 4.30
CA ARG A 5 6.60 12.36 4.47
C ARG A 5 6.47 11.89 5.91
N ARG A 6 5.22 11.73 6.34
CA ARG A 6 4.86 11.18 7.64
C ARG A 6 4.22 9.81 7.44
N TYR A 7 4.77 8.80 8.10
CA TYR A 7 4.31 7.42 7.97
C TYR A 7 3.85 6.86 9.32
N LEU A 8 2.69 6.22 9.33
CA LEU A 8 2.26 5.34 10.41
C LEU A 8 2.61 3.89 10.04
N VAL A 9 3.25 3.20 10.97
CA VAL A 9 3.72 1.82 10.82
C VAL A 9 3.31 0.99 12.04
N CYS A 10 3.51 -0.33 11.97
CA CYS A 10 3.29 -1.24 13.09
C CYS A 10 4.43 -2.25 13.18
N GLU A 11 4.94 -2.47 14.39
CA GLU A 11 6.03 -3.40 14.64
C GLU A 11 5.61 -4.87 14.43
N PRO A 12 6.47 -5.74 13.88
CA PRO A 12 6.15 -7.13 13.59
C PRO A 12 6.19 -8.06 14.80
N THR A 13 5.97 -7.55 16.02
CA THR A 13 6.03 -8.31 17.29
C THR A 13 5.14 -9.55 17.31
N HIS A 14 4.03 -9.53 16.59
CA HIS A 14 3.09 -10.64 16.48
C HIS A 14 2.93 -11.18 15.05
N PHE A 15 3.80 -10.75 14.13
CA PHE A 15 3.71 -11.10 12.72
C PHE A 15 3.92 -12.61 12.49
N ASP A 16 3.05 -13.18 11.65
CA ASP A 16 3.02 -14.60 11.33
C ASP A 16 2.01 -14.87 10.20
N VAL A 17 2.17 -15.99 9.47
CA VAL A 17 1.17 -16.47 8.50
C VAL A 17 0.32 -17.55 9.16
N ARG A 18 -0.80 -17.14 9.79
CA ARG A 18 -1.69 -18.04 10.56
C ARG A 18 -2.87 -18.59 9.76
N TYR A 19 -3.19 -17.95 8.64
CA TYR A 19 -4.32 -18.26 7.78
C TYR A 19 -3.95 -17.96 6.32
N THR A 20 -4.80 -18.37 5.37
CA THR A 20 -4.59 -18.15 3.94
C THR A 20 -5.77 -17.36 3.38
N ILE A 21 -5.56 -16.07 3.13
CA ILE A 21 -6.57 -15.15 2.56
C ILE A 21 -6.11 -14.48 1.25
N ASN A 22 -4.96 -14.91 0.73
CA ASN A 22 -4.44 -14.53 -0.59
C ASN A 22 -3.53 -15.66 -1.15
N PRO A 23 -3.16 -15.63 -2.45
CA PRO A 23 -2.34 -16.67 -3.08
C PRO A 23 -0.90 -16.78 -2.57
N TRP A 24 -0.38 -15.76 -1.90
CA TRP A 24 1.00 -15.72 -1.38
C TRP A 24 1.15 -16.46 -0.05
N MET A 25 0.10 -16.45 0.77
CA MET A 25 0.08 -17.08 2.10
C MET A 25 0.09 -18.61 2.01
N ARG A 26 1.28 -19.17 2.20
CA ARG A 26 1.52 -20.62 2.17
C ARG A 26 1.85 -21.18 3.55
N LYS A 27 1.16 -22.27 3.93
CA LYS A 27 1.39 -22.96 5.22
C LYS A 27 2.79 -23.55 5.37
N ASP A 28 3.46 -23.85 4.26
CA ASP A 28 4.80 -24.46 4.23
C ASP A 28 5.94 -23.43 4.11
N ALA A 29 5.63 -22.13 4.19
CA ALA A 29 6.60 -21.05 4.15
C ALA A 29 6.47 -20.17 5.42
N PRO A 30 6.90 -20.66 6.60
CA PRO A 30 6.77 -19.90 7.84
C PRO A 30 7.62 -18.61 7.81
N VAL A 31 7.16 -17.62 8.57
CA VAL A 31 7.87 -16.36 8.78
C VAL A 31 9.02 -16.57 9.76
N ASP A 32 10.23 -16.15 9.38
CA ASP A 32 11.34 -15.93 10.29
C ASP A 32 11.14 -14.58 10.98
N ARG A 33 10.71 -14.61 12.24
CA ARG A 33 10.35 -13.41 13.01
C ARG A 33 11.55 -12.51 13.31
N ASP A 34 12.71 -13.10 13.53
CA ASP A 34 13.93 -12.33 13.82
C ASP A 34 14.39 -11.59 12.55
N LEU A 35 14.28 -12.26 11.38
CA LEU A 35 14.54 -11.62 10.10
C LEU A 35 13.50 -10.54 9.78
N ALA A 36 12.20 -10.82 9.98
CA ALA A 36 11.13 -9.84 9.78
C ALA A 36 11.34 -8.58 10.64
N GLY A 37 11.76 -8.75 11.90
CA GLY A 37 12.14 -7.64 12.78
C GLY A 37 13.27 -6.79 12.20
N ARG A 38 14.39 -7.41 11.78
CA ARG A 38 15.52 -6.69 11.18
C ARG A 38 15.17 -5.99 9.86
N GLN A 39 14.33 -6.62 9.04
CA GLN A 39 13.82 -6.06 7.78
C GLN A 39 12.95 -4.82 8.03
N TRP A 40 12.04 -4.91 9.00
CA TRP A 40 11.21 -3.77 9.42
C TRP A 40 12.06 -2.63 10.00
N GLU A 41 13.01 -2.92 10.89
CA GLU A 41 13.91 -1.90 11.45
C GLU A 41 14.72 -1.19 10.36
N THR A 42 15.15 -1.96 9.34
CA THR A 42 15.85 -1.42 8.18
C THR A 42 14.95 -0.46 7.39
N LEU A 43 13.69 -0.84 7.13
CA LEU A 43 12.72 0.05 6.48
C LEU A 43 12.56 1.38 7.24
N ILE A 44 12.34 1.30 8.56
CA ILE A 44 12.13 2.50 9.41
C ILE A 44 13.37 3.38 9.45
N ARG A 45 14.56 2.78 9.60
CA ARG A 45 15.83 3.50 9.54
C ARG A 45 16.01 4.20 8.19
N THR A 46 15.78 3.49 7.10
CA THR A 46 15.89 4.02 5.75
C THR A 46 14.94 5.21 5.53
N TYR A 47 13.67 5.14 5.97
CA TYR A 47 12.79 6.30 5.91
C TYR A 47 13.35 7.53 6.64
N ARG A 48 13.92 7.34 7.83
CA ARG A 48 14.50 8.43 8.63
C ARG A 48 15.77 9.02 8.00
N GLU A 49 16.62 8.18 7.40
CA GLU A 49 17.82 8.61 6.67
C GLU A 49 17.49 9.53 5.49
N TYR A 50 16.34 9.31 4.84
CA TYR A 50 15.83 10.14 3.74
C TYR A 50 14.93 11.30 4.20
N GLY A 51 14.89 11.57 5.52
CA GLY A 51 14.23 12.74 6.09
C GLY A 51 12.72 12.59 6.31
N HIS A 52 12.19 11.37 6.25
CA HIS A 52 10.80 11.08 6.61
C HIS A 52 10.65 10.82 8.11
N THR A 53 9.45 10.98 8.63
CA THR A 53 9.13 10.69 10.03
C THR A 53 8.22 9.47 10.12
N THR A 54 8.46 8.62 11.11
CA THR A 54 7.69 7.40 11.35
C THR A 54 7.07 7.43 12.74
N GLU A 55 5.78 7.18 12.83
CA GLU A 55 5.02 6.96 14.06
C GLU A 55 4.53 5.51 14.08
N SER A 56 4.35 4.93 15.27
CA SER A 56 3.96 3.51 15.39
C SER A 56 2.61 3.36 16.09
N VAL A 57 1.78 2.46 15.58
CA VAL A 57 0.68 1.86 16.34
C VAL A 57 1.19 0.66 17.12
N ALA A 58 0.70 0.46 18.34
CA ALA A 58 1.08 -0.70 19.15
C ALA A 58 0.48 -1.99 18.53
N PRO A 59 1.31 -3.04 18.29
CA PRO A 59 0.81 -4.30 17.77
C PRO A 59 -0.11 -4.99 18.80
N VAL A 60 -1.15 -5.67 18.33
CA VAL A 60 -2.12 -6.38 19.18
C VAL A 60 -1.95 -7.89 19.04
N PRO A 61 -1.82 -8.64 20.16
CA PRO A 61 -1.76 -10.09 20.12
C PRO A 61 -2.95 -10.70 19.38
N GLY A 62 -2.67 -11.61 18.44
CA GLY A 62 -3.71 -12.28 17.66
C GLY A 62 -4.05 -11.60 16.34
N LEU A 63 -3.52 -10.40 16.06
CA LEU A 63 -3.70 -9.68 14.80
C LEU A 63 -2.36 -9.58 14.05
N PRO A 64 -1.88 -10.68 13.42
CA PRO A 64 -0.56 -10.72 12.81
C PRO A 64 -0.41 -9.75 11.63
N ASP A 65 -1.48 -9.51 10.88
CA ASP A 65 -1.49 -8.66 9.69
C ASP A 65 -1.56 -7.16 10.02
N MET A 66 -1.57 -6.77 11.30
CA MET A 66 -1.44 -5.36 11.71
C MET A 66 -0.14 -4.72 11.21
N VAL A 67 0.87 -5.49 10.81
CA VAL A 67 2.07 -4.93 10.17
C VAL A 67 1.74 -4.21 8.85
N PHE A 68 0.62 -4.55 8.20
CA PHE A 68 0.19 -3.97 6.93
C PHE A 68 -0.67 -2.72 7.15
N ALA A 69 -0.01 -1.68 7.65
CA ALA A 69 -0.62 -0.41 8.04
C ALA A 69 -1.38 0.30 6.91
N ALA A 70 -0.98 0.15 5.65
CA ALA A 70 -1.65 0.80 4.53
C ALA A 70 -3.13 0.40 4.41
N ASN A 71 -3.52 -0.77 4.91
CA ASN A 71 -4.91 -1.19 4.84
C ASN A 71 -5.80 -0.59 5.92
N SER A 72 -5.27 0.30 6.75
CA SER A 72 -6.01 0.86 7.90
C SER A 72 -6.89 2.05 7.52
N ALA A 73 -6.42 2.91 6.62
CA ALA A 73 -7.13 4.12 6.23
C ALA A 73 -6.61 4.69 4.90
N VAL A 74 -7.28 5.71 4.39
CA VAL A 74 -6.72 6.69 3.46
C VAL A 74 -6.88 8.09 4.05
N ILE A 75 -5.86 8.92 3.86
CA ILE A 75 -5.82 10.29 4.37
C ILE A 75 -5.60 11.25 3.21
N ILE A 76 -6.47 12.26 3.12
CA ILE A 76 -6.38 13.40 2.19
C ILE A 76 -6.81 14.66 2.96
N ASP A 77 -6.01 15.72 2.89
CA ASP A 77 -6.29 17.02 3.52
C ASP A 77 -6.68 16.93 5.01
N ASN A 78 -5.91 16.16 5.80
CA ASN A 78 -6.17 15.88 7.24
C ASN A 78 -7.48 15.15 7.54
N ARG A 79 -8.19 14.63 6.54
CA ARG A 79 -9.40 13.84 6.74
C ARG A 79 -9.07 12.37 6.62
N VAL A 80 -9.57 11.56 7.57
CA VAL A 80 -9.27 10.12 7.63
C VAL A 80 -10.50 9.32 7.27
N PHE A 81 -10.41 8.55 6.19
CA PHE A 81 -11.40 7.53 5.84
C PHE A 81 -10.83 6.18 6.30
N GLY A 82 -11.48 5.56 7.28
CA GLY A 82 -11.03 4.30 7.87
C GLY A 82 -11.21 3.11 6.93
N SER A 83 -11.14 1.91 7.50
CA SER A 83 -11.29 0.66 6.73
C SER A 83 -12.29 -0.29 7.36
N LEU A 84 -12.98 -1.03 6.49
CA LEU A 84 -13.85 -2.15 6.83
C LEU A 84 -13.36 -3.36 6.05
N PHE A 85 -12.53 -4.18 6.69
CA PHE A 85 -11.86 -5.31 6.04
C PHE A 85 -12.82 -6.36 5.48
N HIS A 86 -12.48 -6.87 4.30
CA HIS A 86 -13.19 -7.98 3.67
C HIS A 86 -13.13 -9.22 4.56
N ALA A 87 -11.90 -9.61 4.93
CA ALA A 87 -11.62 -10.77 5.78
C ALA A 87 -12.01 -10.51 7.25
N PRO A 88 -12.87 -11.34 7.86
CA PRO A 88 -13.24 -11.21 9.27
C PRO A 88 -12.05 -11.19 10.23
N GLU A 89 -10.97 -11.93 9.90
CA GLU A 89 -9.73 -12.03 10.68
C GLU A 89 -9.04 -10.68 10.88
N ARG A 90 -9.18 -9.77 9.91
CA ARG A 90 -8.54 -8.45 9.92
C ARG A 90 -9.44 -7.32 10.45
N ARG A 91 -10.75 -7.54 10.57
CA ARG A 91 -11.69 -6.49 11.03
C ARG A 91 -11.33 -5.87 12.39
N PRO A 92 -10.82 -6.61 13.39
CA PRO A 92 -10.41 -6.01 14.66
C PRO A 92 -9.27 -4.99 14.54
N GLU A 93 -8.47 -5.03 13.46
CA GLU A 93 -7.38 -4.10 13.22
C GLU A 93 -7.88 -2.65 13.07
N SER A 94 -9.06 -2.46 12.46
CA SER A 94 -9.69 -1.14 12.28
C SER A 94 -9.86 -0.40 13.60
N LEU A 95 -10.14 -1.12 14.69
CA LEU A 95 -10.27 -0.52 16.02
C LEU A 95 -8.94 0.03 16.53
N ALA A 96 -7.86 -0.76 16.39
CA ALA A 96 -6.54 -0.36 16.89
C ALA A 96 -6.02 0.89 16.15
N TYR A 97 -6.12 0.91 14.83
CA TYR A 97 -5.75 2.07 14.01
C TYR A 97 -6.68 3.27 14.25
N GLY A 98 -7.99 3.05 14.33
CA GLY A 98 -8.95 4.10 14.62
C GLY A 98 -8.70 4.77 15.98
N THR A 99 -8.34 3.99 17.01
CA THR A 99 -7.94 4.53 18.32
C THR A 99 -6.67 5.36 18.22
N TRP A 100 -5.67 4.91 17.46
CA TRP A 100 -4.45 5.67 17.25
C TRP A 100 -4.73 7.02 16.57
N PHE A 101 -5.50 7.03 15.46
CA PHE A 101 -5.83 8.26 14.74
C PHE A 101 -6.59 9.26 15.62
N LYS A 102 -7.55 8.78 16.43
CA LYS A 102 -8.27 9.63 17.39
C LYS A 102 -7.35 10.23 18.45
N ALA A 103 -6.42 9.44 18.98
CA ALA A 103 -5.43 9.93 19.94
C ALA A 103 -4.46 10.95 19.32
N ALA A 104 -4.17 10.81 18.02
CA ALA A 104 -3.39 11.76 17.23
C ALA A 104 -4.18 13.02 16.80
N GLY A 105 -5.46 13.15 17.18
CA GLY A 105 -6.28 14.34 16.93
C GLY A 105 -7.08 14.32 15.64
N PHE A 106 -7.13 13.18 14.92
CA PHE A 106 -7.96 13.03 13.73
C PHE A 106 -9.37 12.58 14.08
N ASP A 107 -10.34 13.04 13.30
CA ASP A 107 -11.65 12.39 13.22
C ASP A 107 -11.61 11.31 12.12
N VAL A 108 -12.09 10.12 12.47
CA VAL A 108 -12.03 8.94 11.60
C VAL A 108 -13.42 8.60 11.14
N TYR A 109 -13.67 8.75 9.84
CA TYR A 109 -14.89 8.27 9.24
C TYR A 109 -14.87 6.75 9.18
N GLN A 110 -15.90 6.12 9.74
CA GLN A 110 -16.07 4.67 9.71
C GLN A 110 -16.82 4.28 8.43
N PRO A 111 -16.20 3.51 7.51
CA PRO A 111 -16.86 3.13 6.28
C PRO A 111 -18.06 2.21 6.53
N GLU A 112 -19.12 2.40 5.73
CA GLU A 112 -20.27 1.52 5.61
C GLU A 112 -19.97 0.37 4.62
N SER A 113 -19.16 0.65 3.60
CA SER A 113 -18.77 -0.31 2.57
C SER A 113 -17.42 -0.97 2.86
N VAL A 114 -17.24 -2.22 2.40
CA VAL A 114 -15.96 -2.94 2.53
C VAL A 114 -14.86 -2.20 1.76
N CYS A 115 -13.80 -1.82 2.47
CA CYS A 115 -12.70 -1.00 1.98
C CYS A 115 -11.44 -1.30 2.78
N GLU A 116 -10.29 -1.47 2.10
CA GLU A 116 -8.99 -1.82 2.72
C GLU A 116 -7.94 -0.71 2.51
N GLY A 117 -8.34 0.53 2.82
CA GLY A 117 -7.47 1.71 2.93
C GLY A 117 -6.60 1.98 1.71
N GLU A 118 -5.41 2.51 1.94
CA GLU A 118 -4.38 2.75 0.92
C GLU A 118 -3.86 1.50 0.20
N GLY A 119 -4.25 0.30 0.65
CA GLY A 119 -4.06 -0.91 -0.14
C GLY A 119 -4.84 -0.89 -1.45
N ASP A 120 -6.07 -0.37 -1.43
CA ASP A 120 -6.94 -0.27 -2.62
C ASP A 120 -7.25 1.17 -3.03
N LEU A 121 -6.99 2.15 -2.19
CA LEU A 121 -7.28 3.56 -2.44
C LEU A 121 -5.97 4.36 -2.51
N VAL A 122 -5.45 4.56 -3.72
CA VAL A 122 -4.14 5.19 -3.94
C VAL A 122 -4.34 6.65 -4.38
N PRO A 123 -4.00 7.65 -3.54
CA PRO A 123 -3.92 9.03 -3.98
C PRO A 123 -2.83 9.20 -5.05
N ALA A 124 -3.20 9.75 -6.21
CA ALA A 124 -2.32 9.97 -7.35
C ALA A 124 -2.61 11.34 -7.97
N GLY A 125 -1.84 12.35 -7.57
CA GLY A 125 -2.06 13.73 -7.98
C GLY A 125 -3.43 14.24 -7.55
N ARG A 126 -4.23 14.65 -8.54
CA ARG A 126 -5.62 15.12 -8.33
C ARG A 126 -6.67 14.01 -8.28
N TYR A 127 -6.27 12.75 -8.44
CA TYR A 127 -7.17 11.61 -8.48
C TYR A 127 -7.00 10.75 -7.23
N LEU A 128 -8.10 10.10 -6.85
CA LEU A 128 -8.03 8.90 -6.01
C LEU A 128 -8.25 7.68 -6.92
N LEU A 129 -7.23 6.84 -7.09
CA LEU A 129 -7.36 5.60 -7.83
C LEU A 129 -7.90 4.53 -6.89
N ALA A 130 -9.04 3.92 -7.22
CA ALA A 130 -9.76 3.01 -6.35
C ALA A 130 -9.88 1.61 -6.96
N GLY A 131 -9.19 0.65 -6.34
CA GLY A 131 -9.12 -0.76 -6.73
C GLY A 131 -10.37 -1.53 -6.33
N THR A 132 -10.82 -2.42 -7.21
CA THR A 132 -11.89 -3.38 -6.90
C THR A 132 -11.68 -4.70 -7.64
N GLY A 133 -12.39 -5.75 -7.22
CA GLY A 133 -12.38 -7.07 -7.84
C GLY A 133 -12.13 -8.19 -6.83
N PHE A 134 -11.39 -7.91 -5.76
CA PHE A 134 -11.03 -8.89 -4.74
C PHE A 134 -11.37 -8.44 -3.31
N ARG A 135 -10.97 -7.23 -2.91
CA ARG A 135 -11.12 -6.75 -1.52
C ARG A 135 -12.12 -5.61 -1.40
N THR A 136 -11.76 -4.41 -1.85
CA THR A 136 -12.63 -3.23 -1.77
C THR A 136 -13.80 -3.30 -2.76
N THR A 137 -14.99 -2.94 -2.28
CA THR A 137 -16.23 -2.95 -3.10
C THR A 137 -16.39 -1.65 -3.87
N ARG A 138 -17.16 -1.70 -4.97
CA ARG A 138 -17.46 -0.49 -5.76
C ARG A 138 -18.26 0.55 -4.99
N ASP A 139 -19.07 0.13 -4.02
CA ASP A 139 -19.86 1.05 -3.19
C ASP A 139 -18.94 1.94 -2.35
N ALA A 140 -17.81 1.40 -1.87
CA ALA A 140 -16.78 2.18 -1.18
C ALA A 140 -16.20 3.30 -2.05
N HIS A 141 -16.18 3.12 -3.39
CA HIS A 141 -15.65 4.14 -4.30
C HIS A 141 -16.58 5.36 -4.37
N HIS A 142 -17.90 5.16 -4.28
CA HIS A 142 -18.86 6.25 -4.20
C HIS A 142 -18.74 6.94 -2.83
N GLU A 143 -18.71 6.16 -1.77
CA GLU A 143 -18.59 6.63 -0.39
C GLU A 143 -17.34 7.49 -0.17
N VAL A 144 -16.19 7.02 -0.65
CA VAL A 144 -14.92 7.76 -0.53
C VAL A 144 -14.89 9.04 -1.37
N GLN A 145 -15.57 9.04 -2.53
CA GLN A 145 -15.72 10.23 -3.35
C GLN A 145 -16.58 11.28 -2.65
N GLU A 146 -17.74 10.90 -2.11
CA GLU A 146 -18.61 11.80 -1.36
C GLU A 146 -17.93 12.32 -0.10
N PHE A 147 -17.14 11.46 0.57
CA PHE A 147 -16.36 11.88 1.71
C PHE A 147 -15.32 12.92 1.29
N PHE A 148 -14.34 12.59 0.45
CA PHE A 148 -13.22 13.50 0.17
C PHE A 148 -13.52 14.63 -0.81
N GLY A 149 -14.53 14.49 -1.68
CA GLY A 149 -14.81 15.44 -2.75
C GLY A 149 -13.76 15.43 -3.87
N VAL A 150 -13.02 14.31 -4.05
CA VAL A 150 -11.97 14.18 -5.06
C VAL A 150 -12.40 13.24 -6.20
N PRO A 151 -12.00 13.50 -7.46
CA PRO A 151 -12.27 12.60 -8.58
C PRO A 151 -11.76 11.18 -8.31
N THR A 152 -12.67 10.23 -8.14
CA THR A 152 -12.35 8.84 -7.81
C THR A 152 -12.46 7.96 -9.05
N VAL A 153 -11.35 7.34 -9.45
CA VAL A 153 -11.25 6.52 -10.67
C VAL A 153 -11.25 5.05 -10.29
N SER A 154 -12.33 4.35 -10.67
CA SER A 154 -12.47 2.92 -10.40
C SER A 154 -11.59 2.06 -11.33
N LEU A 155 -10.75 1.22 -10.74
CA LEU A 155 -9.86 0.29 -11.43
C LEU A 155 -10.17 -1.16 -11.03
N ARG A 156 -10.59 -1.98 -11.99
CA ARG A 156 -10.88 -3.40 -11.76
C ARG A 156 -9.61 -4.24 -11.93
N LEU A 157 -9.18 -4.88 -10.85
CA LEU A 157 -8.12 -5.89 -10.81
C LEU A 157 -8.68 -7.23 -11.31
N VAL A 158 -7.86 -8.00 -12.03
CA VAL A 158 -8.26 -9.26 -12.68
C VAL A 158 -7.32 -10.44 -12.40
N ASP A 159 -6.14 -10.19 -11.83
CA ASP A 159 -5.18 -11.23 -11.47
C ASP A 159 -5.10 -11.34 -9.93
N PRO A 160 -5.42 -12.51 -9.33
CA PRO A 160 -5.51 -12.69 -7.89
C PRO A 160 -4.17 -12.56 -7.15
N TYR A 161 -3.02 -12.63 -7.84
CA TYR A 161 -1.73 -12.32 -7.21
C TYR A 161 -1.62 -10.84 -6.84
N PHE A 162 -2.37 -9.97 -7.53
CA PHE A 162 -2.42 -8.54 -7.29
C PHE A 162 -3.80 -8.14 -6.74
N TYR A 163 -4.14 -8.70 -5.58
CA TYR A 163 -5.47 -8.59 -4.98
C TYR A 163 -5.77 -7.22 -4.35
N HIS A 164 -4.74 -6.42 -4.13
CA HIS A 164 -4.82 -5.01 -3.73
C HIS A 164 -4.21 -4.11 -4.82
N LEU A 165 -4.76 -2.91 -4.98
CA LEU A 165 -4.25 -1.94 -5.95
C LEU A 165 -2.77 -1.63 -5.74
N ASP A 166 -2.31 -1.49 -4.50
CA ASP A 166 -0.93 -1.18 -4.13
C ASP A 166 0.08 -2.28 -4.47
N THR A 167 -0.39 -3.49 -4.83
CA THR A 167 0.47 -4.56 -5.36
C THR A 167 0.62 -4.49 -6.88
N ALA A 168 -0.25 -3.74 -7.57
CA ALA A 168 -0.28 -3.58 -9.02
C ALA A 168 0.06 -2.16 -9.50
N LEU A 169 0.10 -1.18 -8.61
CA LEU A 169 0.26 0.23 -8.94
C LEU A 169 0.74 1.03 -7.72
N PHE A 170 1.63 1.99 -7.95
CA PHE A 170 1.91 3.05 -6.98
C PHE A 170 2.09 4.40 -7.67
N ALA A 171 1.82 5.48 -6.93
CA ALA A 171 2.11 6.84 -7.38
C ALA A 171 3.61 7.13 -7.26
N LEU A 172 4.22 7.58 -8.36
CA LEU A 172 5.63 7.99 -8.36
C LEU A 172 5.79 9.41 -7.84
N ASP A 173 4.91 10.30 -8.28
CA ASP A 173 4.90 11.71 -7.91
C ASP A 173 3.47 12.27 -8.10
N ALA A 174 3.34 13.60 -8.22
CA ALA A 174 2.05 14.26 -8.39
C ALA A 174 1.40 13.98 -9.76
N ASP A 175 2.19 13.62 -10.78
CA ASP A 175 1.74 13.57 -12.17
C ASP A 175 1.86 12.17 -12.78
N ASN A 176 2.61 11.26 -12.17
CA ASN A 176 2.92 9.96 -12.75
C ASN A 176 2.80 8.78 -11.78
N ILE A 177 2.62 7.60 -12.37
CA ILE A 177 2.47 6.31 -11.67
C ILE A 177 3.39 5.25 -12.28
N ALA A 178 3.63 4.18 -11.53
CA ALA A 178 4.13 2.92 -12.06
C ALA A 178 3.07 1.83 -11.86
N TYR A 179 2.86 0.96 -12.84
CA TYR A 179 1.88 -0.13 -12.74
C TYR A 179 2.21 -1.33 -13.62
N TYR A 180 1.60 -2.49 -13.33
CA TYR A 180 1.63 -3.67 -14.19
C TYR A 180 0.33 -3.78 -14.99
N PRO A 181 0.35 -3.58 -16.33
CA PRO A 181 -0.89 -3.45 -17.11
C PRO A 181 -1.83 -4.66 -17.07
N GLU A 182 -1.29 -5.89 -16.99
CA GLU A 182 -2.10 -7.10 -17.09
C GLU A 182 -2.85 -7.44 -15.79
N ALA A 183 -2.51 -6.79 -14.67
CA ALA A 183 -3.29 -6.86 -13.44
C ALA A 183 -4.68 -6.20 -13.58
N PHE A 184 -4.88 -5.37 -14.61
CA PHE A 184 -6.11 -4.59 -14.81
C PHE A 184 -6.99 -5.13 -15.94
N SER A 185 -8.30 -4.92 -15.83
CA SER A 185 -9.23 -5.18 -16.94
C SER A 185 -8.93 -4.31 -18.17
N PRO A 186 -9.28 -4.73 -19.41
CA PRO A 186 -8.94 -3.98 -20.63
C PRO A 186 -9.35 -2.51 -20.60
N GLY A 187 -10.58 -2.21 -20.17
CA GLY A 187 -11.07 -0.83 -20.08
C GLY A 187 -10.28 0.01 -19.07
N CYS A 188 -9.89 -0.57 -17.94
CA CYS A 188 -9.06 0.13 -16.95
C CYS A 188 -7.65 0.42 -17.49
N ARG A 189 -7.08 -0.46 -18.34
CA ARG A 189 -5.79 -0.19 -19.01
C ARG A 189 -5.89 1.02 -19.92
N GLU A 190 -6.98 1.16 -20.67
CA GLU A 190 -7.19 2.33 -21.51
C GLU A 190 -7.37 3.61 -20.69
N VAL A 191 -8.09 3.54 -19.56
CA VAL A 191 -8.22 4.67 -18.63
C VAL A 191 -6.85 5.08 -18.10
N LEU A 192 -6.06 4.15 -17.58
CA LEU A 192 -4.71 4.43 -17.09
C LEU A 192 -3.81 5.03 -18.18
N ALA A 193 -3.86 4.51 -19.41
CA ALA A 193 -3.09 5.06 -20.52
C ALA A 193 -3.50 6.49 -20.91
N ARG A 194 -4.78 6.87 -20.73
CA ARG A 194 -5.27 8.23 -20.98
C ARG A 194 -4.91 9.19 -19.85
N LEU A 195 -4.98 8.73 -18.60
CA LEU A 195 -4.70 9.55 -17.42
C LEU A 195 -3.20 9.73 -17.19
N PHE A 196 -2.40 8.70 -17.46
CA PHE A 196 -0.96 8.65 -17.20
C PHE A 196 -0.22 8.12 -18.45
N PRO A 197 -0.10 8.93 -19.52
CA PRO A 197 0.53 8.50 -20.76
C PRO A 197 2.01 8.12 -20.59
N ASP A 198 2.70 8.76 -19.64
CA ASP A 198 4.12 8.56 -19.34
C ASP A 198 4.39 7.57 -18.20
N ALA A 199 3.36 6.81 -17.81
CA ALA A 199 3.47 5.83 -16.74
C ALA A 199 4.56 4.79 -16.98
N VAL A 200 5.29 4.46 -15.91
CA VAL A 200 6.27 3.37 -15.91
C VAL A 200 5.52 2.04 -15.90
N ARG A 201 5.82 1.16 -16.85
CA ARG A 201 5.16 -0.14 -16.96
C ARG A 201 6.09 -1.24 -16.48
N ALA A 202 5.72 -1.84 -15.36
CA ALA A 202 6.44 -2.98 -14.80
C ALA A 202 6.17 -4.24 -15.62
N THR A 203 7.13 -5.17 -15.61
CA THR A 203 6.92 -6.53 -16.11
C THR A 203 6.19 -7.39 -15.07
N ARG A 204 5.76 -8.59 -15.46
CA ARG A 204 5.22 -9.56 -14.49
C ARG A 204 6.26 -9.94 -13.44
N ASP A 205 7.52 -10.12 -13.82
CA ASP A 205 8.58 -10.51 -12.89
C ASP A 205 8.83 -9.42 -11.85
N ASP A 206 8.86 -8.15 -12.27
CA ASP A 206 8.97 -7.00 -11.36
C ASP A 206 7.78 -6.93 -10.39
N ALA A 207 6.56 -7.15 -10.89
CA ALA A 207 5.34 -7.12 -10.09
C ALA A 207 5.30 -8.27 -9.08
N MET A 208 5.64 -9.49 -9.51
CA MET A 208 5.72 -10.67 -8.65
C MET A 208 6.84 -10.56 -7.60
N ALA A 209 7.86 -9.75 -7.86
CA ALA A 209 8.90 -9.39 -6.90
C ALA A 209 8.47 -8.29 -5.91
N PHE A 210 7.18 -7.89 -5.89
CA PHE A 210 6.65 -6.77 -5.10
C PHE A 210 7.24 -5.40 -5.46
N GLY A 211 7.80 -5.25 -6.67
CA GLY A 211 8.37 -3.97 -7.14
C GLY A 211 7.36 -2.83 -7.22
N LEU A 212 6.07 -3.14 -7.37
CA LEU A 212 5.00 -2.15 -7.38
C LEU A 212 4.44 -1.84 -5.99
N ASN A 213 4.75 -2.65 -4.98
CA ASN A 213 4.40 -2.37 -3.59
C ASN A 213 5.44 -1.44 -2.96
N SER A 214 5.64 -0.29 -3.62
CA SER A 214 6.70 0.67 -3.36
C SER A 214 6.15 1.98 -2.82
N VAL A 215 7.00 2.73 -2.12
CA VAL A 215 6.70 4.09 -1.65
C VAL A 215 7.61 5.06 -2.38
N SER A 216 7.07 6.19 -2.82
CA SER A 216 7.83 7.25 -3.49
C SER A 216 7.63 8.59 -2.81
N ASP A 217 8.70 9.36 -2.67
CA ASP A 217 8.65 10.75 -2.20
C ASP A 217 8.64 11.78 -3.34
N GLY A 218 8.53 11.31 -4.59
CA GLY A 218 8.64 12.10 -5.82
C GLY A 218 10.05 12.16 -6.41
N ARG A 219 11.05 11.57 -5.74
CA ARG A 219 12.42 11.42 -6.24
C ARG A 219 13.01 10.06 -5.89
N HIS A 220 12.97 9.68 -4.63
CA HIS A 220 13.42 8.38 -4.13
C HIS A 220 12.26 7.39 -4.17
N VAL A 221 12.54 6.19 -4.66
CA VAL A 221 11.55 5.11 -4.74
C VAL A 221 12.03 3.94 -3.90
N PHE A 222 11.42 3.74 -2.73
CA PHE A 222 11.70 2.61 -1.85
C PHE A 222 11.05 1.36 -2.44
N ILE A 223 11.89 0.42 -2.89
CA ILE A 223 11.48 -0.67 -3.79
C ILE A 223 12.11 -2.00 -3.38
N ALA A 224 11.42 -3.10 -3.68
CA ALA A 224 11.97 -4.45 -3.49
C ALA A 224 13.23 -4.66 -4.36
N PRO A 225 14.35 -5.15 -3.81
CA PRO A 225 15.61 -5.29 -4.54
C PRO A 225 15.55 -6.27 -5.73
N GLN A 226 14.58 -7.18 -5.73
CA GLN A 226 14.42 -8.18 -6.79
C GLN A 226 13.71 -7.64 -8.04
N ALA A 227 13.07 -6.46 -7.99
CA ALA A 227 12.38 -5.85 -9.12
C ALA A 227 13.36 -5.10 -10.06
N THR A 228 14.39 -5.79 -10.54
CA THR A 228 15.53 -5.18 -11.23
C THR A 228 15.13 -4.45 -12.51
N GLY A 229 14.17 -4.98 -13.27
CA GLY A 229 13.69 -4.33 -14.50
C GLY A 229 13.00 -3.00 -14.22
N LEU A 230 12.21 -2.94 -13.15
CA LEU A 230 11.58 -1.70 -12.70
C LEU A 230 12.61 -0.70 -12.15
N ILE A 231 13.59 -1.17 -11.38
CA ILE A 231 14.70 -0.33 -10.88
C ILE A 231 15.44 0.36 -12.04
N ASP A 232 15.79 -0.38 -13.10
CA ASP A 232 16.47 0.16 -14.28
C ASP A 232 15.59 1.20 -14.99
N GLN A 233 14.31 0.90 -15.16
CA GLN A 233 13.35 1.82 -15.80
C GLN A 233 13.14 3.12 -15.02
N LEU A 234 13.13 3.06 -13.70
CA LEU A 234 13.00 4.22 -12.80
C LEU A 234 14.26 5.07 -12.84
N THR A 235 15.44 4.43 -12.77
CA THR A 235 16.74 5.10 -12.85
C THR A 235 16.90 5.85 -14.17
N ALA A 236 16.54 5.20 -15.29
CA ALA A 236 16.61 5.82 -16.61
C ALA A 236 15.69 7.06 -16.77
N ARG A 237 14.67 7.18 -15.91
CA ARG A 237 13.74 8.31 -15.87
C ARG A 237 14.09 9.36 -14.80
N GLY A 238 15.23 9.20 -14.12
CA GLY A 238 15.75 10.18 -13.15
C GLY A 238 15.20 10.03 -11.73
N TYR A 239 14.42 8.99 -11.44
CA TYR A 239 14.14 8.60 -10.07
C TYR A 239 15.36 7.91 -9.46
N LEU A 240 15.41 7.84 -8.14
CA LEU A 240 16.48 7.21 -7.36
C LEU A 240 15.92 6.02 -6.58
N PRO A 241 15.95 4.80 -7.15
CA PRO A 241 15.56 3.60 -6.43
C PRO A 241 16.38 3.40 -5.15
N VAL A 242 15.71 3.08 -4.05
CA VAL A 242 16.29 2.75 -2.75
C VAL A 242 15.86 1.34 -2.38
N PRO A 243 16.69 0.32 -2.66
CA PRO A 243 16.30 -1.06 -2.40
C PRO A 243 16.15 -1.34 -0.90
N VAL A 244 15.02 -1.92 -0.49
CA VAL A 244 14.76 -2.37 0.89
C VAL A 244 14.18 -3.77 0.86
N ASP A 245 14.84 -4.72 1.53
CA ASP A 245 14.39 -6.12 1.57
C ASP A 245 13.32 -6.32 2.64
N LEU A 246 12.12 -6.74 2.21
CA LEU A 246 11.00 -7.17 3.05
C LEU A 246 10.53 -8.59 2.69
N SER A 247 11.45 -9.46 2.26
CA SER A 247 11.11 -10.81 1.80
C SER A 247 10.32 -11.67 2.80
N GLU A 248 10.41 -11.42 4.11
CA GLU A 248 9.55 -12.11 5.08
C GLU A 248 8.10 -11.65 5.04
N PHE A 249 7.85 -10.37 4.72
CA PHE A 249 6.51 -9.81 4.56
C PHE A 249 5.85 -10.29 3.26
N HIS A 250 6.66 -10.55 2.21
CA HIS A 250 6.17 -11.09 0.94
C HIS A 250 5.48 -12.45 1.13
N LYS A 251 5.86 -13.24 2.14
CA LYS A 251 5.22 -14.53 2.49
C LYS A 251 3.75 -14.37 2.91
N ALA A 252 3.38 -13.20 3.41
CA ALA A 252 1.99 -12.84 3.73
C ALA A 252 1.32 -12.02 2.60
N GLY A 253 2.01 -11.75 1.50
CA GLY A 253 1.47 -11.03 0.35
C GLY A 253 1.56 -9.51 0.45
N GLY A 254 2.47 -8.95 1.27
CA GLY A 254 2.69 -7.51 1.36
C GLY A 254 4.16 -7.12 1.26
N GLY A 255 4.44 -5.88 0.84
CA GLY A 255 5.78 -5.32 0.74
C GLY A 255 5.88 -3.94 1.43
N ILE A 256 6.69 -3.05 0.87
CA ILE A 256 7.05 -1.77 1.49
C ILE A 256 5.82 -0.88 1.68
N LYS A 257 5.01 -0.74 0.63
CA LYS A 257 3.80 0.07 0.68
C LYS A 257 2.78 -0.51 1.65
N CYS A 258 2.53 -1.81 1.65
CA CYS A 258 1.59 -2.42 2.59
C CYS A 258 1.94 -2.10 4.05
N CYS A 259 3.24 -2.10 4.40
CA CYS A 259 3.72 -1.76 5.74
C CYS A 259 3.67 -0.26 6.08
N THR A 260 3.26 0.61 5.16
CA THR A 260 3.41 2.06 5.26
C THR A 260 2.09 2.80 4.99
N GLN A 261 1.46 3.29 6.06
CA GLN A 261 0.34 4.22 5.96
C GLN A 261 0.87 5.66 5.88
N GLU A 262 0.60 6.38 4.79
CA GLU A 262 1.02 7.79 4.71
C GLU A 262 -0.01 8.71 5.37
N ILE A 263 0.45 9.59 6.27
CA ILE A 263 -0.36 10.63 6.88
C ILE A 263 -0.21 11.89 6.02
N ARG A 264 -1.21 12.16 5.17
CA ARG A 264 -1.25 13.35 4.31
C ARG A 264 -1.96 14.49 5.03
N SER A 265 -1.17 15.26 5.77
CA SER A 265 -1.58 16.46 6.49
C SER A 265 -1.30 17.74 5.74
#